data_AF-M3G7H6-F1
#
_entry.id   AF-M3G7H6-F1
#
_cell.length_a   1.000
_cell.length_b   1.000
_cell.length_c   1.000
_cell.angle_alpha   90.00
_cell.angle_beta   90.00
_cell.angle_gamma   90.00
#
_symmetry.space_group_name_H-M   'P 1'
#
loop_
_entity.id
_entity.type
_entity.pdbx_description
1 polymer ?
#
loop_
_entity_poly.entity_id
_entity_poly.type
_entity_poly.pdbx_seq_one_letter_code
_entity_poly.pdbx_strand_id
1 'polypeptide(L)'
;MGGYRRVIHHELNHNIDYTIRHYFFNRDWHALNPPGFQYGAPLYDANGEPVITWARPGFSNPVPGFVDFYSTSNYTEDYAQIGSGVFGTRQAQLMDICQKDPIVNAKVKLYIEEIRRFWPFPSRNDDTFWKAKMDLVSTACH
;
A
#
# COMPACT_ATOMS: atom_id res chain seq x y z
N MET A 1 12.31 1.12 18.10
CA MET A 1 11.00 1.79 18.27
C MET A 1 10.24 2.08 16.95
N GLY A 2 10.67 1.57 15.78
CA GLY A 2 10.00 1.86 14.50
C GLY A 2 8.80 0.95 14.12
N GLY A 3 8.66 -0.22 14.77
CA GLY A 3 7.64 -1.21 14.40
C GLY A 3 6.20 -0.78 14.67
N TYR A 4 5.95 -0.16 15.84
CA TYR A 4 4.59 0.22 16.25
C TYR A 4 3.94 1.28 15.36
N ARG A 5 4.72 2.27 14.90
CA ARG A 5 4.19 3.33 14.02
C ARG A 5 3.69 2.78 12.69
N ARG A 6 4.41 1.82 12.10
CA ARG A 6 3.97 1.13 10.88
C ARG A 6 2.64 0.42 11.11
N VAL A 7 2.54 -0.37 12.20
CA VAL A 7 1.32 -1.12 12.52
C VAL A 7 0.15 -0.16 12.71
N ILE A 8 0.31 0.94 13.46
CA ILE A 8 -0.77 1.93 13.65
C ILE A 8 -1.25 2.48 12.29
N HIS A 9 -0.36 2.90 11.40
CA HIS A 9 -0.77 3.40 10.09
C HIS A 9 -1.43 2.32 9.22
N HIS A 10 -0.98 1.08 9.32
CA HIS A 10 -1.57 -0.06 8.63
C HIS A 10 -3.01 -0.30 9.12
N GLU A 11 -3.22 -0.43 10.44
CA GLU A 11 -4.56 -0.66 11.01
C GLU A 11 -5.51 0.52 10.78
N LEU A 12 -5.02 1.77 10.81
CA LEU A 12 -5.84 2.93 10.45
C LEU A 12 -6.32 2.85 9.00
N ASN A 13 -5.55 2.28 8.09
CA ASN A 13 -5.96 2.14 6.69
C ASN A 13 -6.95 1.02 6.45
N HIS A 14 -6.91 -0.05 7.25
CA HIS A 14 -8.01 -1.02 7.31
C HIS A 14 -9.33 -0.32 7.69
N ASN A 15 -9.32 0.57 8.69
CA ASN A 15 -10.51 1.33 9.08
C ASN A 15 -11.03 2.28 7.98
N ILE A 16 -10.12 2.88 7.20
CA ILE A 16 -10.50 3.72 6.05
C ILE A 16 -11.13 2.85 4.96
N ASP A 17 -10.51 1.72 4.60
CA ASP A 17 -11.05 0.76 3.63
C ASP A 17 -12.45 0.27 4.05
N TYR A 18 -12.62 -0.07 5.33
CA TYR A 18 -13.95 -0.41 5.88
C TYR A 18 -14.96 0.74 5.74
N THR A 19 -14.54 1.99 5.95
CA THR A 19 -15.47 3.11 5.87
C THR A 19 -15.88 3.42 4.44
N ILE A 20 -14.95 3.29 3.48
CA ILE A 20 -15.22 3.55 2.06
C ILE A 20 -16.09 2.46 1.46
N ARG A 21 -15.84 1.19 1.82
CA ARG A 21 -16.39 0.04 1.09
C ARG A 21 -16.76 -1.16 1.95
N HIS A 22 -16.77 -1.06 3.28
CA HIS A 22 -17.10 -2.17 4.20
C HIS A 22 -16.32 -3.47 3.92
N TYR A 23 -15.05 -3.36 3.50
CA TYR A 23 -14.22 -4.47 2.99
C TYR A 23 -14.83 -5.26 1.82
N PHE A 24 -15.83 -4.72 1.13
CA PHE A 24 -16.30 -5.28 -0.13
C PHE A 24 -15.23 -5.17 -1.22
N PHE A 25 -15.34 -6.07 -2.19
CA PHE A 25 -14.42 -6.21 -3.31
C PHE A 25 -14.13 -4.87 -4.03
N ASN A 26 -12.87 -4.44 -4.01
CA ASN A 26 -12.42 -3.27 -4.77
C ASN A 26 -11.99 -3.68 -6.18
N ARG A 27 -12.94 -3.67 -7.11
CA ARG A 27 -12.71 -4.09 -8.50
C ARG A 27 -11.53 -3.38 -9.15
N ASP A 28 -11.43 -2.07 -8.96
CA ASP A 28 -10.43 -1.25 -9.62
C ASP A 28 -9.03 -1.56 -9.06
N TRP A 29 -8.92 -1.83 -7.76
CA TRP A 29 -7.66 -2.33 -7.17
C TRP A 29 -7.27 -3.70 -7.69
N HIS A 30 -8.21 -4.64 -7.71
CA HIS A 30 -7.94 -6.00 -8.20
C HIS A 30 -7.53 -6.01 -9.68
N ALA A 31 -8.08 -5.10 -10.49
CA ALA A 31 -7.74 -4.96 -11.90
C ALA A 31 -6.29 -4.50 -12.13
N LEU A 32 -5.63 -3.92 -11.12
CA LEU A 32 -4.21 -3.53 -11.20
C LEU A 32 -3.25 -4.70 -10.99
N ASN A 33 -3.69 -5.79 -10.37
CA ASN A 33 -2.80 -6.91 -10.08
C ASN A 33 -2.23 -7.55 -11.35
N PRO A 34 -1.01 -8.13 -11.29
CA PRO A 34 -0.43 -8.82 -12.44
C PRO A 34 -1.37 -9.91 -13.00
N PRO A 35 -1.38 -10.14 -14.33
CA PRO A 35 -2.17 -11.22 -14.92
C PRO A 35 -1.89 -12.57 -14.27
N GLY A 36 -2.96 -13.27 -13.88
CA GLY A 36 -2.85 -14.59 -13.23
C GLY A 36 -2.46 -14.56 -11.75
N PHE A 37 -2.20 -13.38 -11.17
CA PHE A 37 -1.94 -13.27 -9.73
C PHE A 37 -3.18 -13.65 -8.91
N GLN A 38 -2.95 -14.38 -7.81
CA GLN A 38 -3.97 -14.74 -6.83
C GLN A 38 -3.46 -14.45 -5.43
N TYR A 39 -4.22 -13.69 -4.65
CA TYR A 39 -3.92 -13.45 -3.25
C TYR A 39 -3.91 -14.76 -2.45
N GLY A 40 -2.99 -14.87 -1.51
CA GLY A 40 -2.87 -16.03 -0.62
C GLY A 40 -2.29 -17.28 -1.29
N ALA A 41 -1.97 -17.22 -2.59
CA ALA A 41 -1.24 -18.29 -3.26
C ALA A 41 0.15 -18.50 -2.60
N PRO A 42 0.63 -19.75 -2.47
CA PRO A 42 1.95 -20.01 -1.96
C PRO A 42 3.03 -19.29 -2.78
N LEU A 43 3.92 -18.60 -2.09
CA LEU A 43 5.11 -18.00 -2.68
C LEU A 43 6.33 -18.81 -2.29
N TYR A 44 7.30 -18.87 -3.19
CA TYR A 44 8.56 -19.57 -2.97
C TYR A 44 9.71 -18.59 -3.19
N ASP A 45 10.76 -18.68 -2.39
CA ASP A 45 11.95 -17.87 -2.58
C ASP A 45 12.86 -18.45 -3.69
N ALA A 46 14.01 -17.83 -3.91
CA ALA A 46 14.94 -18.23 -4.96
C ALA A 46 15.47 -19.67 -4.81
N ASN A 47 15.38 -20.26 -3.61
CA ASN A 47 15.79 -21.64 -3.35
C ASN A 47 14.62 -22.63 -3.47
N GLY A 48 13.41 -22.15 -3.80
CA GLY A 48 12.21 -22.97 -3.85
C GLY A 48 11.59 -23.23 -2.48
N GLU A 49 11.99 -22.50 -1.44
CA GLU A 49 11.44 -22.67 -0.09
C GLU A 49 10.18 -21.82 0.11
N PRO A 50 9.13 -22.33 0.79
CA PRO A 50 7.91 -21.58 1.06
C PRO A 50 8.21 -20.28 1.81
N VAL A 51 7.70 -19.16 1.31
CA VAL A 51 7.82 -17.88 1.99
C VAL A 51 6.70 -17.71 2.99
N ILE A 52 7.07 -17.57 4.25
CA ILE A 52 6.14 -17.13 5.30
C ILE A 52 5.97 -15.61 5.18
N THR A 53 4.86 -15.20 4.58
CA THR A 53 4.61 -13.82 4.15
C THR A 53 4.66 -12.79 5.28
N TRP A 54 4.20 -13.14 6.48
CA TRP A 54 4.25 -12.27 7.67
C TRP A 54 5.62 -12.25 8.38
N ALA A 55 6.51 -13.20 8.09
CA ALA A 55 7.80 -13.36 8.78
C ALA A 55 8.96 -12.61 8.09
N ARG A 56 8.75 -12.03 6.91
CA ARG A 56 9.74 -11.21 6.19
C ARG A 56 9.31 -9.73 6.15
N PRO A 57 9.36 -9.02 7.30
CA PRO A 57 8.87 -7.65 7.39
C PRO A 57 9.81 -6.68 6.66
N GLY A 58 9.30 -5.96 5.66
CA GLY A 58 10.11 -4.95 4.97
C GLY A 58 9.58 -4.67 3.58
N PHE A 59 9.59 -3.41 3.16
CA PHE A 59 9.25 -3.06 1.78
C PHE A 59 10.41 -3.47 0.87
N SER A 60 10.31 -4.67 0.30
CA SER A 60 11.32 -5.29 -0.56
C SER A 60 10.85 -5.51 -1.99
N ASN A 61 9.59 -5.19 -2.30
CA ASN A 61 8.96 -5.42 -3.60
C ASN A 61 9.23 -6.83 -4.19
N PRO A 62 8.86 -7.90 -3.47
CA PRO A 62 9.27 -9.26 -3.83
C PRO A 62 8.50 -9.85 -5.02
N VAL A 63 7.32 -9.32 -5.30
CA VAL A 63 6.45 -9.71 -6.40
C VAL A 63 6.02 -8.42 -7.11
N PRO A 64 6.04 -8.36 -8.45
CA PRO A 64 5.54 -7.20 -9.18
C PRO A 64 4.15 -6.78 -8.70
N GLY A 65 3.96 -5.50 -8.41
CA GLY A 65 2.73 -4.92 -7.91
C GLY A 65 2.53 -4.96 -6.40
N PHE A 66 3.49 -5.44 -5.61
CA PHE A 66 3.36 -5.56 -4.14
C PHE A 66 4.56 -4.97 -3.42
N VAL A 67 4.32 -4.21 -2.35
CA VAL A 67 5.40 -3.55 -1.61
C VAL A 67 6.20 -4.52 -0.73
N ASP A 68 5.56 -5.59 -0.25
CA ASP A 68 6.19 -6.67 0.51
C ASP A 68 5.44 -8.00 0.40
N PHE A 69 5.98 -9.06 0.99
CA PHE A 69 5.37 -10.38 0.96
C PHE A 69 4.02 -10.42 1.69
N TYR A 70 3.84 -9.62 2.74
CA TYR A 70 2.58 -9.61 3.48
C TYR A 70 1.43 -9.05 2.62
N SER A 71 1.76 -8.10 1.74
CA SER A 71 0.82 -7.51 0.77
C SER A 71 0.27 -8.53 -0.24
N THR A 72 0.88 -9.71 -0.40
CA THR A 72 0.36 -10.75 -1.32
C THR A 72 -0.66 -11.67 -0.66
N SER A 73 -0.91 -11.52 0.65
CA SER A 73 -1.79 -12.41 1.41
C SER A 73 -3.27 -12.20 1.09
N ASN A 74 -3.72 -10.95 1.03
CA ASN A 74 -5.06 -10.54 0.60
C ASN A 74 -5.08 -9.06 0.20
N TYR A 75 -6.19 -8.64 -0.41
CA TYR A 75 -6.40 -7.26 -0.86
C TYR A 75 -6.34 -6.23 0.28
N THR A 76 -6.95 -6.50 1.43
CA THR A 76 -7.02 -5.51 2.52
C THR A 76 -5.61 -5.25 3.08
N GLU A 77 -4.77 -6.28 3.18
CA GLU A 77 -3.38 -6.12 3.62
C GLU A 77 -2.53 -5.36 2.61
N ASP A 78 -2.71 -5.61 1.31
CA ASP A 78 -2.07 -4.87 0.23
C ASP A 78 -2.39 -3.37 0.31
N TYR A 79 -3.68 -3.06 0.41
CA TYR A 79 -4.18 -1.70 0.55
C TYR A 79 -3.62 -1.01 1.80
N ALA A 80 -3.70 -1.68 2.95
CA ALA A 80 -3.23 -1.15 4.22
C ALA A 80 -1.71 -0.97 4.25
N GLN A 81 -0.95 -1.84 3.58
CA GLN A 81 0.51 -1.71 3.49
C GLN A 81 0.90 -0.50 2.64
N ILE A 82 0.27 -0.27 1.49
CA ILE A 82 0.48 0.97 0.72
C ILE A 82 0.15 2.19 1.56
N GLY A 83 -0.99 2.22 2.26
CA GLY A 83 -1.35 3.33 3.14
C GLY A 83 -0.38 3.56 4.29
N SER A 84 0.14 2.48 4.88
CA SER A 84 1.20 2.56 5.89
C SER A 84 2.51 3.13 5.33
N GLY A 85 2.79 2.88 4.05
CA GLY A 85 3.91 3.47 3.33
C GLY A 85 3.71 4.96 3.12
N VAL A 86 2.52 5.39 2.72
CA VAL A 86 2.20 6.80 2.45
C VAL A 86 2.37 7.66 3.71
N PHE A 87 1.84 7.20 4.85
CA PHE A 87 1.80 8.00 6.07
C PHE A 87 2.89 7.68 7.08
N GLY A 88 3.50 6.50 7.00
CA GLY A 88 4.41 5.97 7.99
C GLY A 88 5.89 6.26 7.72
N THR A 89 6.73 5.48 8.38
CA THR A 89 8.20 5.62 8.35
C THR A 89 8.85 5.00 7.11
N ARG A 90 8.11 4.19 6.33
CA ARG A 90 8.60 3.53 5.11
C ARG A 90 8.33 4.33 3.83
N GLN A 91 7.94 5.59 3.95
CA GLN A 91 7.58 6.45 2.83
C GLN A 91 8.66 6.54 1.75
N ALA A 92 9.93 6.68 2.14
CA ALA A 92 11.03 6.70 1.18
C ALA A 92 11.17 5.37 0.41
N GLN A 93 10.95 4.24 1.07
CA GLN A 93 10.99 2.91 0.43
C GLN A 93 9.81 2.72 -0.52
N LEU A 94 8.61 3.17 -0.13
CA LEU A 94 7.43 3.15 -1.01
C LEU A 94 7.71 3.96 -2.28
N MET A 95 8.29 5.16 -2.14
CA MET A 95 8.62 6.03 -3.28
C MET A 95 9.67 5.38 -4.20
N ASP A 96 10.72 4.76 -3.64
CA ASP A 96 11.72 4.03 -4.44
C ASP A 96 11.10 2.86 -5.22
N ILE A 97 10.17 2.12 -4.60
CA ILE A 97 9.47 1.00 -5.25
C ILE A 97 8.53 1.50 -6.35
N CYS A 98 7.67 2.47 -6.07
CA CYS A 98 6.66 2.94 -7.03
C CYS A 98 7.29 3.61 -8.26
N GLN A 99 8.54 4.07 -8.17
CA GLN A 99 9.29 4.62 -9.31
C GLN A 99 9.82 3.52 -10.24
N LYS A 100 9.93 2.28 -9.75
CA LYS A 100 10.49 1.13 -10.49
C LYS A 100 9.41 0.14 -10.91
N ASP A 101 8.38 -0.02 -10.09
CA ASP A 101 7.28 -0.95 -10.29
C ASP A 101 6.00 -0.18 -10.73
N PRO A 102 5.61 -0.26 -12.02
CA PRO A 102 4.48 0.49 -12.55
C PRO A 102 3.13 0.04 -11.97
N ILE A 103 3.02 -1.19 -11.46
CA ILE A 103 1.79 -1.66 -10.83
C ILE A 103 1.67 -1.07 -9.43
N VAL A 104 2.77 -1.03 -8.66
CA VAL A 104 2.78 -0.32 -7.36
C VAL A 104 2.50 1.16 -7.57
N ASN A 105 3.06 1.79 -8.61
CA ASN A 105 2.77 3.18 -8.99
C ASN A 105 1.25 3.40 -9.17
N ALA A 106 0.60 2.56 -9.97
CA ALA A 106 -0.83 2.66 -10.24
C ALA A 106 -1.67 2.48 -8.97
N LYS A 107 -1.30 1.52 -8.10
CA LYS A 107 -1.97 1.31 -6.81
C LYS A 107 -1.81 2.50 -5.87
N VAL A 108 -0.62 3.10 -5.79
CA VAL A 108 -0.38 4.32 -5.01
C VAL A 108 -1.23 5.48 -5.51
N LYS A 109 -1.35 5.67 -6.83
CA LYS A 109 -2.20 6.70 -7.43
C LYS A 109 -3.67 6.49 -7.07
N LEU A 110 -4.19 5.27 -7.28
CA LEU A 110 -5.56 4.92 -6.92
C LEU A 110 -5.82 5.14 -5.43
N TYR A 111 -4.93 4.66 -4.56
CA TYR A 111 -5.01 4.87 -3.12
C TYR A 111 -5.12 6.37 -2.77
N ILE A 112 -4.21 7.21 -3.29
CA ILE A 112 -4.22 8.65 -2.98
C ILE A 112 -5.50 9.33 -3.46
N GLU A 113 -6.01 8.96 -4.64
CA GLU A 113 -7.29 9.45 -5.15
C GLU A 113 -8.45 9.08 -4.23
N GLU A 114 -8.50 7.84 -3.74
CA GLU A 114 -9.52 7.37 -2.82
C GLU A 114 -9.45 8.08 -1.46
N ILE A 115 -8.24 8.26 -0.91
CA ILE A 115 -8.06 9.02 0.34
C ILE A 115 -8.49 10.48 0.18
N ARG A 116 -8.18 11.13 -0.96
CA ARG A 116 -8.61 12.51 -1.23
C ARG A 116 -10.14 12.64 -1.31
N ARG A 117 -10.86 11.59 -1.70
CA ARG A 117 -12.34 11.55 -1.69
C ARG A 117 -12.89 11.29 -0.29
N PHE A 118 -12.26 10.38 0.47
CA PHE A 118 -12.65 10.03 1.83
C PHE A 118 -12.43 11.19 2.81
N TRP A 119 -11.26 11.82 2.73
CA TRP A 119 -10.87 12.96 3.54
C TRP A 119 -10.53 14.15 2.62
N PRO A 120 -11.55 14.84 2.09
CA PRO A 120 -11.35 16.01 1.25
C PRO A 120 -10.84 17.14 2.15
N PHE A 121 -9.52 17.36 2.21
CA PHE A 121 -8.88 18.44 2.96
C PHE A 121 -9.62 19.76 2.65
N PRO A 122 -10.47 20.26 3.58
CA PRO A 122 -11.56 21.16 3.21
C PRO A 122 -11.08 22.57 2.84
N SER A 123 -9.81 22.89 3.07
CA SER A 123 -9.20 24.13 2.57
C SER A 123 -8.00 23.87 1.65
N ARG A 124 -7.87 24.66 0.57
CA ARG A 124 -6.66 24.68 -0.28
C ARG A 124 -5.38 25.04 0.48
N ASN A 125 -5.52 25.63 1.68
CA ASN A 125 -4.45 26.06 2.56
C ASN A 125 -4.27 25.12 3.78
N ASP A 126 -4.94 23.97 3.80
CA ASP A 126 -4.78 22.96 4.85
C ASP A 126 -3.48 22.20 4.60
N ASP A 127 -2.35 22.85 4.88
CA ASP A 127 -1.02 22.23 4.90
C ASP A 127 -0.87 21.34 6.15
N THR A 128 -1.81 20.41 6.32
CA THR A 128 -1.73 19.40 7.37
C THR A 128 -0.55 18.49 7.11
N PHE A 129 0.04 17.99 8.19
CA PHE A 129 1.12 17.01 8.14
C PHE A 129 0.78 15.81 7.22
N TRP A 130 -0.47 15.33 7.27
CA TRP A 130 -0.93 14.19 6.47
C TRP A 130 -1.09 14.53 4.99
N LYS A 131 -1.61 15.71 4.66
CA LYS A 131 -1.68 16.17 3.28
C LYS A 131 -0.28 16.28 2.66
N ALA A 132 0.67 16.90 3.38
CA ALA A 132 2.05 17.02 2.92
C ALA A 132 2.70 15.64 2.68
N LYS A 133 2.42 14.65 3.54
CA LYS A 133 2.87 13.27 3.34
C LYS A 133 2.30 12.65 2.06
N MET A 134 1.00 12.78 1.80
CA MET A 134 0.42 12.25 0.57
C MET A 134 0.93 12.95 -0.67
N ASP A 135 1.00 14.29 -0.66
CA ASP A 135 1.42 15.07 -1.83
C ASP A 135 2.88 14.78 -2.19
N LEU A 136 3.74 14.55 -1.20
CA LEU A 136 5.12 14.09 -1.42
C LEU A 136 5.15 12.77 -2.20
N VAL A 137 4.36 11.77 -1.77
CA VAL A 137 4.31 10.46 -2.45
C VAL A 137 3.66 10.57 -3.83
N SER A 138 2.56 11.33 -3.93
CA SER A 138 1.87 11.60 -5.20
C SER A 138 2.78 12.23 -6.25
N THR A 139 3.73 13.06 -5.81
CA THR A 139 4.71 13.72 -6.69
C THR A 139 5.83 12.75 -7.09
N ALA A 140 6.30 11.93 -6.15
CA ALA A 140 7.38 10.99 -6.39
C ALA A 140 6.96 9.80 -7.28
N CYS A 141 5.74 9.29 -7.10
CA CYS A 141 5.16 8.19 -7.87
C CYS A 141 4.39 8.74 -9.09
N HIS A 142 5.10 9.20 -10.12
CA HIS A 142 4.51 9.68 -11.38
C HIS A 142 4.62 8.66 -12.51
#